data_AF-A0A8C5PY97-F1
#
_entry.id   AF-A0A8C5PY97-F1
#
_cell.length_a   1.000
_cell.length_b   1.000
_cell.length_c   1.000
_cell.angle_alpha   90.00
_cell.angle_beta   90.00
_cell.angle_gamma   90.00
#
_symmetry.space_group_name_H-M   'P 1'
#
loop_
_entity.id
_entity.type
_entity.pdbx_description
1 polymer ?
#
loop_
_entity_poly.entity_id
_entity_poly.type
_entity_poly.pdbx_seq_one_letter_code
_entity_poly.pdbx_strand_id
1 'polypeptide(L)'
;RLVRVVQWSVWRFACCVCRVCGGIRRVDLAHSRDPAVNAEFTAVFNLKQNPSLIHYFKESVKSLPESYSVKTKYEYLQFIKRYGTHYISQADVGSEVVEVTAIKTCQVALQGASVEELKDCLNIETNVAVTGKVEANAKASACRELSQKMTRQNNFHQTFNERTWQVRGGSIKFDLLSINNKDNNAAEFETWMESLKKDPDIVTYSLEPVHDLLKSELKENLQKAVSEYIMEKALWKDCSCTGNSQPSEGAKCTCFCPRSEFLTPSCCPAKKGLAKLVVTIRSGSGLWGDYISKTDSYVKVNIGTKTFKTGTIWNNDNPVWNTSFDINPADLELITSIDIEVWDVDSGYDDDRLGSCKKTLTSGDKSDVCHLDHGTLNYKVRVECMQHLVGEHSWSCVFAVVLQRKFSSYKLNDSIKKNHGCLEFLLLWFSYSKHHQKCESEHPQWGSPDVW
;
A
#
# COMPACT_ATOMS: atom_id res chain seq x y z
N ARG A 1 3.60 -39.41 -39.01
CA ARG A 1 4.61 -39.91 -38.06
C ARG A 1 4.68 -38.92 -36.91
N LEU A 2 4.23 -39.34 -35.71
CA LEU A 2 4.38 -38.76 -34.35
C LEU A 2 4.14 -37.25 -34.19
N VAL A 3 3.19 -36.71 -33.42
CA VAL A 3 2.52 -37.17 -32.18
C VAL A 3 1.10 -36.55 -32.15
N ARG A 4 0.07 -37.41 -32.10
CA ARG A 4 -1.31 -37.12 -31.68
C ARG A 4 -1.71 -38.25 -30.75
N VAL A 5 -1.44 -38.15 -29.45
CA VAL A 5 -2.10 -38.93 -28.38
C VAL A 5 -1.92 -38.12 -27.07
N VAL A 6 -2.91 -38.21 -26.18
CA VAL A 6 -2.97 -37.68 -24.80
C VAL A 6 -3.52 -36.25 -24.65
N GLN A 7 -4.74 -36.06 -25.15
CA GLN A 7 -5.76 -35.28 -24.46
C GLN A 7 -7.01 -36.16 -24.52
N TRP A 8 -7.58 -36.51 -23.35
CA TRP A 8 -8.84 -37.24 -23.08
C TRP A 8 -8.63 -38.19 -21.89
N SER A 9 -8.72 -37.67 -20.66
CA SER A 9 -9.12 -38.42 -19.45
C SER A 9 -9.04 -37.57 -18.17
N VAL A 10 -9.80 -36.48 -18.08
CA VAL A 10 -10.22 -35.90 -16.77
C VAL A 10 -11.64 -35.30 -16.89
N TRP A 11 -12.58 -36.01 -17.51
CA TRP A 11 -14.00 -35.68 -17.50
C TRP A 11 -14.79 -36.99 -17.43
N ARG A 12 -14.84 -37.60 -16.24
CA ARG A 12 -15.78 -38.66 -15.83
C ARG A 12 -15.44 -39.08 -14.41
N PHE A 13 -15.92 -38.33 -13.42
CA PHE A 13 -16.28 -38.84 -12.08
C PHE A 13 -17.11 -37.76 -11.36
N ALA A 14 -18.21 -37.37 -12.02
CA ALA A 14 -19.37 -36.77 -11.38
C ALA A 14 -20.56 -37.63 -11.82
N CYS A 15 -21.48 -37.93 -10.89
CA CYS A 15 -22.56 -38.91 -10.99
C CYS A 15 -22.18 -40.37 -10.68
N CYS A 16 -22.02 -40.68 -9.39
CA CYS A 16 -22.70 -41.84 -8.80
C CYS A 16 -22.68 -41.74 -7.27
N VAL A 17 -23.87 -41.88 -6.67
CA VAL A 17 -24.20 -41.99 -5.23
C VAL A 17 -24.89 -40.73 -4.66
N CYS A 18 -26.18 -40.60 -5.00
CA CYS A 18 -27.18 -40.03 -4.09
C CYS A 18 -28.52 -40.72 -4.40
N ARG A 19 -28.75 -41.85 -3.74
CA ARG A 19 -30.08 -42.45 -3.59
C ARG A 19 -30.18 -42.91 -2.13
N VAL A 20 -31.35 -42.63 -1.54
CA VAL A 20 -31.84 -43.00 -0.19
C VAL A 20 -31.83 -41.86 0.85
N CYS A 21 -32.95 -41.13 0.82
CA CYS A 21 -33.82 -40.66 1.92
C CYS A 21 -33.38 -39.52 2.86
N GLY A 22 -34.13 -38.41 2.77
CA GLY A 22 -35.11 -38.08 3.81
C GLY A 22 -35.00 -36.70 4.47
N GLY A 23 -35.92 -35.79 4.14
CA GLY A 23 -36.37 -34.73 5.05
C GLY A 23 -35.76 -33.34 4.84
N ILE A 24 -36.18 -32.63 3.78
CA ILE A 24 -36.00 -31.17 3.70
C ILE A 24 -36.97 -30.54 4.71
N ARG A 25 -36.46 -30.05 5.85
CA ARG A 25 -37.20 -29.12 6.70
C ARG A 25 -36.93 -27.69 6.21
N ARG A 26 -38.03 -26.96 6.07
CA ARG A 26 -38.18 -25.55 5.72
C ARG A 26 -37.09 -24.68 6.39
N VAL A 27 -36.36 -23.89 5.59
CA VAL A 27 -35.41 -22.87 6.06
C VAL A 27 -36.14 -21.53 6.08
N ASP A 28 -36.26 -20.94 7.27
CA ASP A 28 -36.75 -19.59 7.46
C ASP A 28 -35.63 -18.58 7.18
N LEU A 29 -35.93 -17.56 6.37
CA LEU A 29 -35.02 -16.46 6.00
C LEU A 29 -34.82 -15.53 7.21
N ALA A 30 -33.68 -15.64 7.89
CA ALA A 30 -33.27 -14.68 8.92
C ALA A 30 -32.57 -13.48 8.27
N HIS A 31 -33.17 -12.30 8.41
CA HIS A 31 -32.54 -11.01 8.05
C HIS A 31 -31.44 -10.69 9.07
N SER A 32 -30.18 -10.67 8.63
CA SER A 32 -29.06 -10.13 9.40
C SER A 32 -28.79 -8.67 9.00
N ARG A 33 -28.50 -7.84 10.02
CA ARG A 33 -28.17 -6.42 9.90
C ARG A 33 -26.67 -6.27 9.66
N ASP A 34 -26.24 -6.32 8.40
CA ASP A 34 -24.96 -5.77 7.94
C ASP A 34 -25.03 -5.53 6.42
N PRO A 35 -24.48 -4.43 5.86
CA PRO A 35 -24.61 -4.11 4.44
C PRO A 35 -23.55 -4.85 3.60
N ALA A 36 -23.33 -6.12 3.87
CA ALA A 36 -22.78 -7.04 2.90
C ALA A 36 -23.98 -7.61 2.12
N VAL A 37 -23.99 -7.49 0.80
CA VAL A 37 -25.00 -8.15 -0.03
C VAL A 37 -24.72 -9.66 0.00
N ASN A 38 -25.10 -10.30 1.11
CA ASN A 38 -25.00 -11.74 1.30
C ASN A 38 -26.29 -12.35 0.75
N ALA A 39 -26.31 -12.64 -0.55
CA ALA A 39 -27.28 -13.56 -1.10
C ALA A 39 -26.79 -14.99 -0.81
N GLU A 40 -26.92 -15.44 0.44
CA GLU A 40 -26.46 -16.77 0.85
C GLU A 40 -27.48 -17.85 0.48
N PHE A 41 -27.26 -18.53 -0.64
CA PHE A 41 -27.65 -19.94 -0.75
C PHE A 41 -26.56 -20.76 -0.08
N THR A 42 -26.70 -21.03 1.22
CA THR A 42 -25.74 -21.83 1.98
C THR A 42 -26.33 -23.22 2.27
N ALA A 43 -25.75 -24.24 1.67
CA ALA A 43 -25.95 -25.62 2.10
C ALA A 43 -24.82 -25.99 3.07
N VAL A 44 -25.18 -26.44 4.28
CA VAL A 44 -24.20 -26.84 5.30
C VAL A 44 -23.94 -28.34 5.19
N PHE A 45 -22.67 -28.71 5.00
CA PHE A 45 -22.21 -30.09 5.02
C PHE A 45 -21.43 -30.37 6.30
N ASN A 46 -21.73 -31.49 6.93
CA ASN A 46 -21.01 -31.98 8.10
C ASN A 46 -20.46 -33.37 7.82
N LEU A 47 -19.17 -33.56 8.07
CA LEU A 47 -18.53 -34.86 7.94
C LEU A 47 -19.00 -35.79 9.07
N LYS A 48 -19.10 -37.08 8.79
CA LYS A 48 -19.38 -38.07 9.83
C LYS A 48 -18.20 -38.16 10.79
N GLN A 49 -18.49 -38.39 12.07
CA GLN A 49 -17.52 -38.45 13.17
C GLN A 49 -16.40 -39.49 12.99
N ASN A 50 -16.60 -40.50 12.14
CA ASN A 50 -15.58 -41.47 11.72
C ASN A 50 -15.68 -41.69 10.19
N PRO A 51 -15.04 -40.84 9.38
CA PRO A 51 -15.14 -40.94 7.94
C PRO A 51 -14.34 -42.14 7.41
N SER A 52 -14.87 -42.80 6.38
CA SER A 52 -14.14 -43.85 5.68
C SER A 52 -12.99 -43.24 4.88
N LEU A 53 -11.75 -43.56 5.27
CA LEU A 53 -10.57 -43.04 4.56
C LEU A 53 -10.45 -43.66 3.17
N ILE A 54 -10.13 -42.81 2.18
CA ILE A 54 -9.85 -43.20 0.80
C ILE A 54 -8.62 -44.12 0.69
N HIS A 55 -8.65 -45.07 -0.25
CA HIS A 55 -7.65 -46.14 -0.35
C HIS A 55 -6.20 -45.62 -0.43
N TYR A 56 -5.96 -44.68 -1.33
CA TYR A 56 -4.65 -44.08 -1.58
C TYR A 56 -4.10 -43.28 -0.38
N PHE A 57 -4.98 -42.70 0.46
CA PHE A 57 -4.56 -42.10 1.72
C PHE A 57 -4.04 -43.17 2.69
N LYS A 58 -4.79 -44.28 2.85
CA LYS A 58 -4.37 -45.39 3.70
C LYS A 58 -3.04 -45.99 3.24
N GLU A 59 -2.80 -46.10 1.94
CA GLU A 59 -1.51 -46.57 1.39
C GLU A 59 -0.38 -45.59 1.69
N SER A 60 -0.61 -44.29 1.52
CA SER A 60 0.40 -43.28 1.81
C SER A 60 0.75 -43.23 3.30
N VAL A 61 -0.23 -43.42 4.18
CA VAL A 61 0.00 -43.56 5.63
C VAL A 61 0.89 -44.75 5.94
N LYS A 62 0.68 -45.89 5.28
CA LYS A 62 1.55 -47.09 5.46
C LYS A 62 2.98 -46.87 4.97
N SER A 63 3.20 -45.99 4.00
CA SER A 63 4.54 -45.66 3.49
C SER A 63 5.30 -44.65 4.36
N LEU A 64 4.66 -44.05 5.36
CA LEU A 64 5.35 -43.13 6.26
C LEU A 64 6.33 -43.90 7.16
N PRO A 65 7.51 -43.32 7.44
CA PRO A 65 8.44 -43.87 8.43
C PRO A 65 7.78 -44.00 9.80
N GLU A 66 8.21 -44.97 10.62
CA GLU A 66 7.62 -45.21 11.94
C GLU A 66 7.87 -44.06 12.94
N SER A 67 8.96 -43.31 12.76
CA SER A 67 9.32 -42.18 13.62
C SER A 67 9.59 -40.90 12.84
N TYR A 68 9.17 -39.77 13.42
CA TYR A 68 9.50 -38.45 12.91
C TYR A 68 10.85 -37.97 13.45
N SER A 69 11.78 -37.69 12.54
CA SER A 69 13.16 -37.25 12.85
C SER A 69 13.70 -36.36 11.73
N VAL A 70 14.88 -35.77 11.92
CA VAL A 70 15.55 -34.95 10.89
C VAL A 70 15.76 -35.73 9.57
N LYS A 71 16.04 -37.03 9.65
CA LYS A 71 16.26 -37.88 8.46
C LYS A 71 14.97 -38.20 7.72
N THR A 72 13.87 -38.35 8.45
CA THR A 72 12.55 -38.76 7.93
C THR A 72 11.63 -37.56 7.66
N LYS A 73 12.10 -36.34 7.92
CA LYS A 73 11.31 -35.11 7.77
C LYS A 73 10.79 -34.90 6.35
N TYR A 74 11.56 -35.31 5.34
CA TYR A 74 11.18 -35.12 3.94
C TYR A 74 9.94 -35.93 3.56
N GLU A 75 9.84 -37.18 4.01
CA GLU A 75 8.71 -38.09 3.74
C GLU A 75 7.41 -37.56 4.35
N TYR A 76 7.47 -37.11 5.61
CA TYR A 76 6.33 -36.45 6.24
C TYR A 76 5.96 -35.14 5.54
N LEU A 77 6.94 -34.35 5.11
CA LEU A 77 6.69 -33.13 4.36
C LEU A 77 5.97 -33.41 3.02
N GLN A 78 6.36 -34.47 2.31
CA GLN A 78 5.68 -34.86 1.07
C GLN A 78 4.24 -35.29 1.34
N PHE A 79 4.00 -36.02 2.44
CA PHE A 79 2.66 -36.38 2.87
C PHE A 79 1.80 -35.13 3.15
N ILE A 80 2.32 -34.18 3.93
CA ILE A 80 1.63 -32.92 4.26
C ILE A 80 1.38 -32.08 3.00
N LYS A 81 2.34 -31.99 2.08
CA LYS A 81 2.15 -31.27 0.80
C LYS A 81 1.06 -31.90 -0.06
N ARG A 82 0.88 -33.21 0.01
CA ARG A 82 -0.10 -33.95 -0.80
C ARG A 82 -1.51 -33.90 -0.22
N TYR A 83 -1.64 -34.03 1.10
CA TYR A 83 -2.93 -34.15 1.78
C TYR A 83 -3.34 -32.92 2.59
N GLY A 84 -2.44 -31.95 2.74
CA GLY A 84 -2.64 -30.77 3.59
C GLY A 84 -2.25 -31.03 5.05
N THR A 85 -2.40 -29.99 5.87
CA THR A 85 -2.23 -30.05 7.32
C THR A 85 -3.53 -30.41 8.05
N HIS A 86 -4.67 -30.13 7.41
CA HIS A 86 -6.01 -30.31 7.94
C HIS A 86 -6.93 -30.88 6.85
N TYR A 87 -8.06 -31.41 7.27
CA TYR A 87 -9.19 -31.72 6.40
C TYR A 87 -10.41 -30.89 6.81
N ILE A 88 -11.33 -30.70 5.86
CA ILE A 88 -12.57 -29.96 6.10
C ILE A 88 -13.58 -30.87 6.81
N SER A 89 -13.99 -30.53 8.02
CA SER A 89 -14.97 -31.28 8.81
C SER A 89 -16.40 -30.72 8.68
N GLN A 90 -16.51 -29.42 8.44
CA GLN A 90 -17.76 -28.74 8.13
C GLN A 90 -17.50 -27.72 7.03
N ALA A 91 -18.46 -27.54 6.11
CA ALA A 91 -18.38 -26.54 5.06
C ALA A 91 -19.75 -25.95 4.77
N ASP A 92 -19.79 -24.63 4.59
CA ASP A 92 -20.94 -23.95 4.01
C ASP A 92 -20.62 -23.73 2.53
N VAL A 93 -21.51 -24.26 1.68
CA VAL A 93 -21.33 -24.26 0.23
C VAL A 93 -22.33 -23.29 -0.37
N GLY A 94 -21.84 -22.37 -1.20
CA GLY A 94 -22.58 -21.27 -1.79
C GLY A 94 -21.71 -20.51 -2.76
N SER A 95 -21.67 -19.18 -2.61
CA SER A 95 -20.78 -18.31 -3.37
C SER A 95 -20.28 -17.15 -2.54
N GLU A 96 -19.14 -16.60 -2.97
CA GLU A 96 -18.51 -15.47 -2.31
C GLU A 96 -17.79 -14.62 -3.35
N VAL A 97 -17.98 -13.30 -3.27
CA VAL A 97 -17.14 -12.34 -3.98
C VAL A 97 -16.43 -11.50 -2.93
N VAL A 98 -15.11 -11.57 -2.92
CA VAL A 98 -14.27 -10.77 -2.02
C VAL A 98 -13.45 -9.82 -2.86
N GLU A 99 -13.64 -8.51 -2.65
CA GLU A 99 -12.76 -7.46 -3.16
C GLU A 99 -11.94 -6.87 -2.02
N VAL A 100 -10.64 -6.72 -2.25
CA VAL A 100 -9.72 -6.08 -1.32
C VAL A 100 -9.05 -4.91 -2.03
N THR A 101 -9.33 -3.70 -1.55
CA THR A 101 -8.79 -2.44 -2.08
C THR A 101 -7.69 -1.91 -1.17
N ALA A 102 -6.49 -1.75 -1.71
CA ALA A 102 -5.37 -1.13 -1.01
C ALA A 102 -5.50 0.39 -1.05
N ILE A 103 -5.59 1.01 0.12
CA ILE A 103 -5.77 2.46 0.27
C ILE A 103 -4.52 3.07 0.91
N LYS A 104 -3.98 4.11 0.27
CA LYS A 104 -2.88 4.91 0.82
C LYS A 104 -3.41 5.85 1.89
N THR A 105 -3.40 5.43 3.15
CA THR A 105 -3.96 6.18 4.30
C THR A 105 -3.53 7.65 4.34
N CYS A 106 -2.24 7.95 4.14
CA CYS A 106 -1.77 9.34 4.19
C CYS A 106 -2.15 10.19 2.99
N GLN A 107 -2.46 9.58 1.85
CA GLN A 107 -3.04 10.31 0.71
C GLN A 107 -4.44 10.81 1.06
N VAL A 108 -5.25 9.95 1.69
CA VAL A 108 -6.63 10.25 2.10
C VAL A 108 -6.62 11.29 3.23
N ALA A 109 -5.74 11.13 4.22
CA ALA A 109 -5.59 12.07 5.32
C ALA A 109 -5.22 13.50 4.85
N LEU A 110 -4.33 13.63 3.87
CA LEU A 110 -3.95 14.93 3.28
C LEU A 110 -5.09 15.62 2.50
N GLN A 111 -6.15 14.89 2.18
CA GLN A 111 -7.37 15.42 1.58
C GLN A 111 -8.46 15.70 2.63
N GLY A 112 -8.14 15.55 3.91
CA GLY A 112 -9.04 15.84 5.03
C GLY A 112 -10.08 14.75 5.26
N ALA A 113 -9.80 13.50 4.88
CA ALA A 113 -10.71 12.37 5.05
C ALA A 113 -10.02 11.18 5.74
N SER A 114 -10.84 10.26 6.25
CA SER A 114 -10.43 8.99 6.87
C SER A 114 -10.59 7.82 5.89
N VAL A 115 -9.90 6.71 6.20
CA VAL A 115 -10.03 5.48 5.41
C VAL A 115 -11.42 4.87 5.62
N GLU A 116 -12.02 5.06 6.79
CA GLU A 116 -13.37 4.65 7.13
C GLU A 116 -14.43 5.36 6.27
N GLU A 117 -14.31 6.67 6.08
CA GLU A 117 -15.19 7.43 5.19
C GLU A 117 -15.05 6.96 3.73
N LEU A 118 -13.82 6.71 3.27
CA LEU A 118 -13.59 6.18 1.92
C LEU A 118 -14.15 4.76 1.76
N LYS A 119 -13.99 3.91 2.77
CA LYS A 119 -14.57 2.55 2.81
C LYS A 119 -16.09 2.61 2.69
N ASP A 120 -16.74 3.51 3.42
CA ASP A 120 -18.19 3.71 3.33
C ASP A 120 -18.62 4.09 1.91
N CYS A 121 -17.86 4.93 1.21
CA CYS A 121 -18.17 5.32 -0.17
C CYS A 121 -17.98 4.19 -1.18
N LEU A 122 -16.90 3.40 -1.05
CA LEU A 122 -16.69 2.20 -1.88
C LEU A 122 -17.80 1.16 -1.66
N ASN A 123 -18.26 0.99 -0.42
CA ASN A 123 -19.39 0.10 -0.11
C ASN A 123 -20.69 0.59 -0.76
N ILE A 124 -20.95 1.90 -0.77
CA ILE A 124 -22.12 2.46 -1.46
C ILE A 124 -22.03 2.21 -2.96
N GLU A 125 -20.88 2.44 -3.59
CA GLU A 125 -20.69 2.14 -5.01
C GLU A 125 -20.93 0.66 -5.33
N THR A 126 -20.45 -0.23 -4.47
CA THR A 126 -20.67 -1.68 -4.59
C THR A 126 -22.14 -2.05 -4.47
N ASN A 127 -22.85 -1.49 -3.49
CA ASN A 127 -24.28 -1.72 -3.32
C ASN A 127 -25.08 -1.24 -4.54
N VAL A 128 -24.72 -0.10 -5.12
CA VAL A 128 -25.33 0.40 -6.35
C VAL A 128 -25.04 -0.54 -7.53
N ALA A 129 -23.82 -1.03 -7.65
CA ALA A 129 -23.43 -1.96 -8.72
C ALA A 129 -24.21 -3.29 -8.65
N VAL A 130 -24.43 -3.81 -7.44
CA VAL A 130 -25.12 -5.08 -7.21
C VAL A 130 -26.65 -4.94 -7.31
N THR A 131 -27.22 -3.93 -6.67
CA THR A 131 -28.69 -3.79 -6.56
C THR A 131 -29.31 -2.95 -7.67
N GLY A 132 -28.51 -2.17 -8.39
CA GLY A 132 -28.98 -1.15 -9.32
C GLY A 132 -29.70 0.03 -8.65
N LYS A 133 -29.71 0.10 -7.31
CA LYS A 133 -30.46 1.10 -6.54
C LYS A 133 -29.52 2.03 -5.79
N VAL A 134 -29.85 3.32 -5.83
CA VAL A 134 -29.16 4.34 -5.03
C VAL A 134 -29.93 4.54 -3.74
N GLU A 135 -29.34 4.13 -2.61
CA GLU A 135 -29.89 4.42 -1.29
C GLU A 135 -29.56 5.88 -0.91
N ALA A 136 -30.59 6.72 -0.82
CA ALA A 136 -30.45 8.10 -0.36
C ALA A 136 -30.31 8.12 1.18
N ASN A 137 -29.08 8.06 1.66
CA ASN A 137 -28.75 8.17 3.09
C ASN A 137 -27.70 9.27 3.33
N ALA A 138 -27.48 9.64 4.60
CA ALA A 138 -26.53 10.69 4.98
C ALA A 138 -25.08 10.40 4.52
N LYS A 139 -24.71 9.12 4.43
CA LYS A 139 -23.40 8.71 3.90
C LYS A 139 -23.29 8.96 2.40
N ALA A 140 -24.35 8.74 1.63
CA ALA A 140 -24.38 8.99 0.19
C ALA A 140 -24.19 10.48 -0.15
N SER A 141 -24.76 11.41 0.64
CA SER A 141 -24.47 12.84 0.50
C SER A 141 -23.03 13.19 0.86
N ALA A 142 -22.50 12.64 1.95
CA ALA A 142 -21.10 12.85 2.34
C ALA A 142 -20.13 12.33 1.27
N CYS A 143 -20.43 11.19 0.64
CA CYS A 143 -19.63 10.64 -0.45
C CYS A 143 -19.63 11.52 -1.71
N ARG A 144 -20.72 12.25 -1.99
CA ARG A 144 -20.75 13.22 -3.10
C ARG A 144 -19.85 14.43 -2.83
N GLU A 145 -19.83 14.92 -1.60
CA GLU A 145 -18.92 16.01 -1.20
C GLU A 145 -17.45 15.53 -1.23
N LEU A 146 -17.23 14.30 -0.79
CA LEU A 146 -15.91 13.69 -0.76
C LEU A 146 -15.38 13.41 -2.19
N SER A 147 -16.24 12.98 -3.13
CA SER A 147 -15.84 12.76 -4.52
C SER A 147 -15.44 14.05 -5.23
N GLN A 148 -16.06 15.18 -4.90
CA GLN A 148 -15.65 16.49 -5.40
C GLN A 148 -14.21 16.84 -4.98
N LYS A 149 -13.83 16.52 -3.74
CA LYS A 149 -12.49 16.82 -3.19
C LYS A 149 -11.42 15.83 -3.67
N MET A 150 -11.74 14.53 -3.70
CA MET A 150 -10.75 13.47 -3.84
C MET A 150 -10.62 12.91 -5.26
N THR A 151 -11.74 12.78 -5.97
CA THR A 151 -11.81 12.03 -7.25
C THR A 151 -12.17 12.93 -8.44
N ARG A 152 -12.29 14.25 -8.22
CA ARG A 152 -12.78 15.21 -9.23
C ARG A 152 -14.15 14.81 -9.80
N GLN A 153 -15.05 14.38 -8.92
CA GLN A 153 -16.39 13.88 -9.26
C GLN A 153 -16.44 12.55 -10.03
N ASN A 154 -15.31 11.84 -10.16
CA ASN A 154 -15.30 10.46 -10.65
C ASN A 154 -15.68 9.48 -9.52
N ASN A 155 -15.91 8.22 -9.89
CA ASN A 155 -16.15 7.17 -8.91
C ASN A 155 -14.88 6.87 -8.09
N PHE A 156 -15.07 6.46 -6.84
CA PHE A 156 -13.99 6.09 -5.92
C PHE A 156 -13.23 4.87 -6.42
N HIS A 157 -13.91 3.81 -6.90
CA HIS A 157 -13.25 2.61 -7.43
C HIS A 157 -12.34 2.90 -8.64
N GLN A 158 -12.61 3.96 -9.41
CA GLN A 158 -11.74 4.36 -10.53
C GLN A 158 -10.46 5.03 -10.05
N THR A 159 -10.54 5.78 -8.95
CA THR A 159 -9.41 6.49 -8.37
C THR A 159 -8.55 5.57 -7.50
N PHE A 160 -9.18 4.66 -6.76
CA PHE A 160 -8.56 3.69 -5.87
C PHE A 160 -8.60 2.30 -6.50
N ASN A 161 -7.82 2.11 -7.56
CA ASN A 161 -7.84 0.91 -8.40
C ASN A 161 -6.77 -0.15 -8.03
N GLU A 162 -6.00 0.05 -6.95
CA GLU A 162 -5.08 -0.96 -6.41
C GLU A 162 -5.89 -2.05 -5.68
N ARG A 163 -6.57 -2.90 -6.47
CA ARG A 163 -7.52 -3.91 -5.97
C ARG A 163 -7.16 -5.32 -6.40
N THR A 164 -7.50 -6.27 -5.55
CA THR A 164 -7.54 -7.70 -5.89
C THR A 164 -8.93 -8.22 -5.59
N TRP A 165 -9.43 -9.12 -6.41
CA TRP A 165 -10.73 -9.74 -6.20
C TRP A 165 -10.63 -11.25 -6.35
N GLN A 166 -11.47 -11.96 -5.61
CA GLN A 166 -11.62 -13.41 -5.66
C GLN A 166 -13.10 -13.72 -5.73
N VAL A 167 -13.48 -14.59 -6.65
CA VAL A 167 -14.84 -15.14 -6.73
C VAL A 167 -14.77 -16.64 -6.48
N ARG A 168 -15.67 -17.13 -5.62
CA ARG A 168 -15.92 -18.55 -5.35
C ARG A 168 -17.36 -18.86 -5.67
N GLY A 169 -17.59 -19.97 -6.34
CA GLY A 169 -18.92 -20.40 -6.76
C GLY A 169 -19.48 -19.59 -7.93
N GLY A 170 -20.19 -20.29 -8.80
CA GLY A 170 -20.82 -19.75 -9.98
C GLY A 170 -19.88 -19.59 -11.17
N SER A 171 -20.50 -19.44 -12.34
CA SER A 171 -19.79 -19.18 -13.60
C SER A 171 -19.66 -17.67 -13.79
N ILE A 172 -18.69 -17.05 -13.12
CA ILE A 172 -18.41 -15.62 -13.31
C ILE A 172 -17.44 -15.40 -14.47
N LYS A 173 -17.67 -14.35 -15.25
CA LYS A 173 -16.77 -13.90 -16.34
C LYS A 173 -16.46 -12.40 -16.28
N PHE A 174 -16.86 -11.70 -15.23
CA PHE A 174 -16.77 -10.23 -15.16
C PHE A 174 -16.28 -9.75 -13.79
N ASP A 175 -15.71 -8.54 -13.78
CA ASP A 175 -15.29 -7.83 -12.57
C ASP A 175 -16.48 -6.97 -12.09
N LEU A 176 -16.94 -7.21 -10.86
CA LEU A 176 -18.17 -6.64 -10.28
C LEU A 176 -18.15 -5.09 -10.25
N LEU A 177 -16.95 -4.51 -10.13
CA LEU A 177 -16.73 -3.06 -10.15
C LEU A 177 -15.97 -2.66 -11.42
N SER A 178 -16.20 -3.36 -12.53
CA SER A 178 -15.54 -3.11 -13.82
C SER A 178 -15.63 -1.64 -14.21
N ILE A 179 -14.45 -1.04 -14.34
CA ILE A 179 -14.20 0.36 -14.71
C ILE A 179 -14.77 0.73 -16.11
N ASN A 180 -15.15 -0.29 -16.90
CA ASN A 180 -15.52 -0.14 -18.32
C ASN A 180 -16.97 -0.50 -18.65
N ASN A 181 -17.76 -1.08 -17.74
CA ASN A 181 -19.13 -1.47 -18.07
C ASN A 181 -20.10 -0.33 -17.77
N LYS A 182 -20.56 0.31 -18.86
CA LYS A 182 -21.53 1.41 -18.79
C LYS A 182 -22.96 0.96 -18.54
N ASP A 183 -23.31 -0.32 -18.63
CA ASP A 183 -24.70 -0.73 -18.48
C ASP A 183 -24.82 -2.14 -17.85
N ASN A 184 -25.47 -2.19 -16.67
CA ASN A 184 -26.13 -3.35 -16.05
C ASN A 184 -25.31 -4.39 -15.23
N ASN A 185 -24.39 -3.94 -14.36
CA ASN A 185 -23.73 -4.82 -13.37
C ASN A 185 -24.73 -5.63 -12.50
N ALA A 186 -25.91 -5.07 -12.19
CA ALA A 186 -26.93 -5.75 -11.41
C ALA A 186 -27.54 -6.97 -12.13
N ALA A 187 -27.79 -6.88 -13.44
CA ALA A 187 -28.31 -8.01 -14.21
C ALA A 187 -27.26 -9.12 -14.38
N GLU A 188 -25.99 -8.74 -14.53
CA GLU A 188 -24.87 -9.68 -14.55
C GLU A 188 -24.71 -10.38 -13.19
N PHE A 189 -24.88 -9.65 -12.09
CA PHE A 189 -24.89 -10.21 -10.74
C PHE A 189 -26.02 -11.21 -10.53
N GLU A 190 -27.24 -10.88 -10.93
CA GLU A 190 -28.38 -11.82 -10.88
C GLU A 190 -28.13 -13.08 -11.73
N THR A 191 -27.51 -12.92 -12.90
CA THR A 191 -27.13 -14.06 -13.75
C THR A 191 -26.10 -14.96 -13.07
N TRP A 192 -25.12 -14.36 -12.39
CA TRP A 192 -24.14 -15.10 -11.59
C TRP A 192 -24.80 -15.82 -10.41
N MET A 193 -25.70 -15.17 -9.68
CA MET A 193 -26.49 -15.74 -8.59
C MET A 193 -27.30 -16.97 -9.04
N GLU A 194 -27.88 -16.93 -10.24
CA GLU A 194 -28.61 -18.07 -10.80
C GLU A 194 -27.69 -19.25 -11.16
N SER A 195 -26.44 -18.98 -11.53
CA SER A 195 -25.46 -20.05 -11.86
C SER A 195 -25.07 -20.91 -10.65
N LEU A 196 -25.24 -20.39 -9.42
CA LEU A 196 -24.91 -21.07 -8.17
C LEU A 196 -25.69 -22.36 -7.96
N LYS A 197 -26.90 -22.45 -8.54
CA LYS A 197 -27.72 -23.67 -8.49
C LYS A 197 -27.01 -24.87 -9.11
N LYS A 198 -26.04 -24.64 -10.00
CA LYS A 198 -25.32 -25.69 -10.74
C LYS A 198 -23.86 -25.83 -10.34
N ASP A 199 -23.24 -24.74 -9.87
CA ASP A 199 -21.80 -24.69 -9.61
C ASP A 199 -21.50 -23.96 -8.29
N PRO A 200 -21.95 -24.48 -7.14
CA PRO A 200 -21.65 -23.85 -5.86
C PRO A 200 -20.24 -24.26 -5.38
N ASP A 201 -19.61 -23.42 -4.57
CA ASP A 201 -18.25 -23.64 -4.03
C ASP A 201 -18.24 -23.50 -2.50
N ILE A 202 -17.15 -23.93 -1.86
CA ILE A 202 -16.98 -23.80 -0.41
C ILE A 202 -16.68 -22.34 -0.06
N VAL A 203 -17.57 -21.72 0.71
CA VAL A 203 -17.46 -20.32 1.16
C VAL A 203 -16.69 -20.27 2.48
N THR A 204 -17.26 -20.88 3.51
CA THR A 204 -16.69 -21.00 4.85
C THR A 204 -16.52 -22.48 5.20
N TYR A 205 -15.58 -22.76 6.10
CA TYR A 205 -15.30 -24.13 6.52
C TYR A 205 -14.62 -24.20 7.88
N SER A 206 -14.83 -25.33 8.56
CA SER A 206 -14.13 -25.73 9.77
C SER A 206 -13.10 -26.80 9.42
N LEU A 207 -11.91 -26.68 10.01
CA LEU A 207 -10.77 -27.56 9.77
C LEU A 207 -10.48 -28.43 10.99
N GLU A 208 -10.20 -29.71 10.74
CA GLU A 208 -9.66 -30.65 11.74
C GLU A 208 -8.27 -31.15 11.33
N PRO A 209 -7.34 -31.35 12.27
CA PRO A 209 -5.98 -31.77 11.94
C PRO A 209 -5.93 -33.14 11.25
N VAL A 210 -5.10 -33.26 10.21
CA VAL A 210 -5.01 -34.52 9.43
C VAL A 210 -4.53 -35.72 10.25
N HIS A 211 -3.79 -35.48 11.33
CA HIS A 211 -3.30 -36.54 12.21
C HIS A 211 -4.40 -37.18 13.07
N ASP A 212 -5.55 -36.52 13.24
CA ASP A 212 -6.69 -37.11 13.97
C ASP A 212 -7.38 -38.25 13.21
N LEU A 213 -7.17 -38.33 11.89
CA LEU A 213 -7.60 -39.46 11.08
C LEU A 213 -6.79 -40.74 11.36
N LEU A 214 -5.66 -40.62 12.06
CA LEU A 214 -4.77 -41.72 12.39
C LEU A 214 -4.98 -42.20 13.82
N LYS A 215 -4.65 -43.46 14.05
CA LYS A 215 -4.55 -44.07 15.39
C LYS A 215 -3.09 -44.41 15.64
N SER A 216 -2.70 -44.66 16.90
CA SER A 216 -1.35 -45.10 17.35
C SER A 216 -0.26 -44.02 17.33
N GLU A 217 0.99 -44.42 17.57
CA GLU A 217 2.19 -43.57 17.63
C GLU A 217 2.44 -42.77 16.34
N LEU A 218 1.98 -43.27 15.18
CA LEU A 218 2.08 -42.55 13.91
C LEU A 218 1.29 -41.23 13.94
N LYS A 219 0.21 -41.16 14.73
CA LYS A 219 -0.55 -39.91 14.98
C LYS A 219 0.37 -38.87 15.62
N GLU A 220 1.09 -39.23 16.68
CA GLU A 220 1.96 -38.30 17.41
C GLU A 220 3.11 -37.81 16.54
N ASN A 221 3.67 -38.69 15.69
CA ASN A 221 4.72 -38.33 14.76
C ASN A 221 4.23 -37.37 13.66
N LEU A 222 3.05 -37.63 13.08
CA LEU A 222 2.46 -36.74 12.10
C LEU A 222 2.04 -35.40 12.74
N GLN A 223 1.55 -35.41 13.98
CA GLN A 223 1.24 -34.19 14.73
C GLN A 223 2.48 -33.31 14.87
N LYS A 224 3.62 -33.86 15.32
CA LYS A 224 4.88 -33.13 15.42
C LYS A 224 5.31 -32.55 14.07
N ALA A 225 5.25 -33.35 13.01
CA ALA A 225 5.61 -32.91 11.66
C ALA A 225 4.72 -31.77 11.14
N VAL A 226 3.41 -31.83 11.38
CA VAL A 226 2.46 -30.78 10.99
C VAL A 226 2.71 -29.51 11.80
N SER A 227 2.91 -29.62 13.12
CA SER A 227 3.23 -28.49 13.97
C SER A 227 4.51 -27.78 13.51
N GLU A 228 5.58 -28.53 13.26
CA GLU A 228 6.83 -27.98 12.74
C GLU A 228 6.64 -27.32 11.38
N TYR A 229 5.91 -27.96 10.46
CA TYR A 229 5.60 -27.40 9.13
C TYR A 229 4.84 -26.06 9.21
N ILE A 230 3.84 -25.96 10.07
CA ILE A 230 3.06 -24.72 10.25
C ILE A 230 3.95 -23.62 10.83
N MET A 231 4.76 -23.93 11.84
CA MET A 231 5.64 -22.97 12.49
C MET A 231 6.75 -22.46 11.55
N GLU A 232 7.27 -23.31 10.67
CA GLU A 232 8.25 -22.90 9.64
C GLU A 232 7.65 -21.97 8.58
N LYS A 233 6.34 -22.09 8.33
CA LYS A 233 5.60 -21.26 7.37
C LYS A 233 4.93 -20.05 8.00
N ALA A 234 5.02 -19.89 9.32
CA ALA A 234 4.43 -18.78 10.03
C ALA A 234 5.04 -17.46 9.57
N LEU A 235 4.17 -16.46 9.35
CA LEU A 235 4.59 -15.08 9.13
C LEU A 235 4.79 -14.42 10.48
N TRP A 236 6.02 -14.00 10.76
CA TRP A 236 6.36 -13.31 12.00
C TRP A 236 6.16 -11.82 11.83
N LYS A 237 5.55 -11.19 12.83
CA LYS A 237 5.41 -9.73 12.87
C LYS A 237 6.61 -9.16 13.61
N ASP A 238 7.44 -8.40 12.91
CA ASP A 238 8.39 -7.51 13.55
C ASP A 238 7.61 -6.37 14.23
N CYS A 239 7.82 -6.18 15.53
CA CYS A 239 7.11 -5.19 16.34
C CYS A 239 7.77 -3.80 16.29
N SER A 240 8.65 -3.57 15.33
CA SER A 240 9.23 -2.27 15.03
C SER A 240 8.18 -1.31 14.45
N CYS A 241 8.08 -0.12 15.03
CA CYS A 241 7.23 0.96 14.53
C CYS A 241 7.94 1.72 13.40
N THR A 242 7.22 2.03 12.33
CA THR A 242 7.77 2.77 11.19
C THR A 242 7.45 4.25 11.28
N GLY A 243 8.40 5.10 10.90
CA GLY A 243 8.13 6.52 10.69
C GLY A 243 7.97 7.35 11.96
N ASN A 244 6.97 8.22 11.98
CA ASN A 244 6.67 9.11 13.11
C ASN A 244 5.96 8.41 14.30
N SER A 245 5.85 7.08 14.27
CA SER A 245 5.16 6.30 15.30
C SER A 245 6.15 5.72 16.31
N GLN A 246 5.73 5.62 17.58
CA GLN A 246 6.55 5.12 18.68
C GLN A 246 5.92 3.86 19.28
N PRO A 247 6.74 2.91 19.79
CA PRO A 247 6.21 1.73 20.46
C PRO A 247 5.52 2.14 21.76
N SER A 248 4.33 1.61 22.01
CA SER A 248 3.63 1.80 23.28
C SER A 248 4.37 1.10 24.43
N GLU A 249 4.39 1.70 25.62
CA GLU A 249 4.83 1.02 26.84
C GLU A 249 3.86 -0.12 27.18
N GLY A 250 4.19 -1.35 26.78
CA GLY A 250 3.39 -2.54 27.05
C GLY A 250 3.77 -3.74 26.20
N ALA A 251 3.23 -4.92 26.55
CA ALA A 251 3.49 -6.20 25.87
C ALA A 251 2.79 -6.36 24.50
N LYS A 252 1.99 -5.38 24.06
CA LYS A 252 1.31 -5.42 22.77
C LYS A 252 2.10 -4.63 21.74
N CYS A 253 2.32 -5.23 20.56
CA CYS A 253 2.98 -4.59 19.41
C CYS A 253 2.09 -3.50 18.79
N THR A 254 1.83 -2.46 19.58
CA THR A 254 1.03 -1.30 19.24
C THR A 254 1.93 -0.09 19.11
N CYS A 255 1.77 0.65 18.01
CA CYS A 255 2.46 1.90 17.78
C CYS A 255 1.50 3.04 18.10
N PHE A 256 1.98 4.04 18.83
CA PHE A 256 1.22 5.27 19.09
C PHE A 256 1.78 6.41 18.26
N CYS A 257 0.90 7.34 17.90
CA CYS A 257 1.27 8.60 17.29
C CYS A 257 1.22 9.73 18.31
N PRO A 258 2.31 10.49 18.53
CA PRO A 258 2.25 11.69 19.34
C PRO A 258 1.25 12.67 18.75
N ARG A 259 0.30 13.17 19.56
CA ARG A 259 -0.62 14.23 19.11
C ARG A 259 0.17 15.49 18.82
N SER A 260 -0.01 16.02 17.61
CA SER A 260 0.65 17.23 17.14
C SER A 260 -0.28 17.92 16.14
N GLU A 261 -0.23 19.26 16.07
CA GLU A 261 -0.95 20.02 15.05
C GLU A 261 -0.56 19.61 13.62
N PHE A 262 0.64 19.05 13.47
CA PHE A 262 1.23 18.71 12.18
C PHE A 262 1.00 17.25 11.77
N LEU A 263 0.42 16.42 12.65
CA LEU A 263 0.18 15.00 12.41
C LEU A 263 -1.27 14.61 12.70
N THR A 264 -1.85 13.80 11.81
CA THR A 264 -3.15 13.16 12.05
C THR A 264 -3.02 11.96 12.99
N PRO A 265 -4.13 11.43 13.55
CA PRO A 265 -4.12 10.23 14.39
C PRO A 265 -3.45 9.00 13.74
N SER A 266 -3.42 8.94 12.41
CA SER A 266 -2.80 7.86 11.62
C SER A 266 -1.31 8.12 11.29
N CYS A 267 -0.66 9.07 11.98
CA CYS A 267 0.72 9.51 11.74
C CYS A 267 1.00 10.07 10.33
N CYS A 268 -0.03 10.58 9.68
CA CYS A 268 0.12 11.24 8.40
C CYS A 268 0.30 12.75 8.59
N PRO A 269 1.03 13.43 7.70
CA PRO A 269 1.12 14.88 7.73
C PRO A 269 -0.28 15.49 7.64
N ALA A 270 -0.60 16.45 8.50
CA ALA A 270 -1.92 17.08 8.55
C ALA A 270 -2.20 17.98 7.34
N LYS A 271 -1.15 18.52 6.72
CA LYS A 271 -1.21 19.34 5.51
C LYS A 271 0.04 19.14 4.65
N LYS A 272 -0.04 19.63 3.42
CA LYS A 272 1.11 19.72 2.51
C LYS A 272 2.07 20.81 3.01
N GLY A 273 3.26 20.87 2.42
CA GLY A 273 4.28 21.87 2.75
C GLY A 273 5.05 21.62 4.04
N LEU A 274 4.67 20.63 4.87
CA LEU A 274 5.37 20.34 6.12
C LEU A 274 6.77 19.74 5.85
N ALA A 275 7.79 20.37 6.44
CA ALA A 275 9.18 19.99 6.27
C ALA A 275 10.00 20.29 7.54
N LYS A 276 11.19 19.72 7.64
CA LYS A 276 12.25 20.20 8.54
C LYS A 276 13.14 21.17 7.77
N LEU A 277 13.28 22.39 8.27
CA LEU A 277 14.12 23.44 7.69
C LEU A 277 15.33 23.69 8.59
N VAL A 278 16.54 23.55 8.05
CA VAL A 278 17.78 23.90 8.74
C VAL A 278 18.54 24.93 7.90
N VAL A 279 18.79 26.10 8.48
CA VAL A 279 19.61 27.16 7.87
C VAL A 279 20.92 27.23 8.62
N THR A 280 22.03 26.98 7.94
CA THR A 280 23.38 27.06 8.49
C THR A 280 24.12 28.25 7.90
N ILE A 281 24.46 29.23 8.74
CA ILE A 281 25.34 30.34 8.40
C ILE A 281 26.78 29.88 8.61
N ARG A 282 27.58 29.83 7.54
CA ARG A 282 28.94 29.27 7.60
C ARG A 282 29.98 30.35 7.83
N SER A 283 30.16 31.23 6.86
CA SER A 283 31.24 32.21 6.88
C SER A 283 30.96 33.41 5.99
N GLY A 284 31.57 34.54 6.33
CA GLY A 284 31.69 35.71 5.47
C GLY A 284 33.10 35.82 4.90
N SER A 285 33.26 36.54 3.79
CA SER A 285 34.58 36.86 3.25
C SER A 285 34.60 38.24 2.62
N GLY A 286 35.60 39.05 3.00
CA GLY A 286 35.77 40.41 2.51
C GLY A 286 34.65 41.36 2.94
N LEU A 287 34.07 41.14 4.12
CA LEU A 287 33.08 42.05 4.69
C LEU A 287 33.74 43.37 5.09
N TRP A 288 33.01 44.46 4.95
CA TRP A 288 33.50 45.79 5.29
C TRP A 288 32.34 46.69 5.74
N GLY A 289 32.48 47.29 6.93
CA GLY A 289 31.52 48.22 7.53
C GLY A 289 32.23 49.29 8.34
N ASP A 290 33.25 48.90 9.11
CA ASP A 290 34.14 49.83 9.80
C ASP A 290 35.17 50.54 8.88
N TYR A 291 35.35 51.85 9.10
CA TYR A 291 36.37 52.65 8.40
C TYR A 291 37.77 52.57 9.02
N ILE A 292 37.87 52.21 10.31
CA ILE A 292 39.12 52.28 11.11
C ILE A 292 39.56 50.88 11.56
N SER A 293 38.62 50.07 12.06
CA SER A 293 38.80 48.67 12.44
C SER A 293 38.37 47.71 11.33
N LYS A 294 38.54 46.42 11.57
CA LYS A 294 37.86 45.39 10.77
C LYS A 294 36.44 45.22 11.29
N THR A 295 35.56 44.75 10.43
CA THR A 295 34.14 44.56 10.71
C THR A 295 33.85 43.64 11.92
N ASP A 296 32.84 44.04 12.72
CA ASP A 296 32.27 43.36 13.88
C ASP A 296 30.93 42.69 13.54
N SER A 297 30.96 41.65 12.71
CA SER A 297 29.74 41.17 12.04
C SER A 297 28.93 40.09 12.77
N TYR A 298 27.61 40.14 12.55
CA TYR A 298 26.67 39.05 12.82
C TYR A 298 25.63 38.91 11.70
N VAL A 299 24.91 37.80 11.70
CA VAL A 299 23.88 37.52 10.68
C VAL A 299 22.51 37.37 11.33
N LYS A 300 21.50 38.05 10.78
CA LYS A 300 20.08 37.85 11.07
C LYS A 300 19.47 36.95 10.00
N VAL A 301 18.69 35.95 10.41
CA VAL A 301 17.93 35.08 9.51
C VAL A 301 16.44 35.24 9.84
N ASN A 302 15.71 35.86 8.93
CA ASN A 302 14.28 36.13 9.02
C ASN A 302 13.51 35.01 8.31
N ILE A 303 12.66 34.30 9.07
CA ILE A 303 11.88 33.14 8.61
C ILE A 303 10.43 33.33 9.04
N GLY A 304 9.60 33.79 8.11
CA GLY A 304 8.22 34.18 8.43
C GLY A 304 8.21 35.32 9.46
N THR A 305 7.63 35.07 10.62
CA THR A 305 7.55 36.04 11.73
C THR A 305 8.68 35.91 12.76
N LYS A 306 9.61 34.96 12.56
CA LYS A 306 10.71 34.69 13.49
C LYS A 306 12.02 35.22 12.94
N THR A 307 12.82 35.84 13.80
CA THR A 307 14.19 36.27 13.49
C THR A 307 15.16 35.52 14.37
N PHE A 308 16.19 34.95 13.76
CA PHE A 308 17.31 34.28 14.42
C PHE A 308 18.59 35.10 14.24
N LYS A 309 19.49 35.10 15.22
CA LYS A 309 20.74 35.88 15.19
C LYS A 309 21.93 34.98 15.54
N THR A 310 23.04 35.12 14.82
CA THR A 310 24.32 34.46 15.17
C THR A 310 25.03 35.19 16.30
N GLY A 311 26.07 34.59 16.89
CA GLY A 311 27.04 35.35 17.66
C GLY A 311 27.74 36.40 16.79
N THR A 312 28.11 37.53 17.40
CA THR A 312 28.97 38.54 16.76
C THR A 312 30.42 38.04 16.77
N ILE A 313 31.11 38.18 15.63
CA ILE A 313 32.55 37.94 15.52
C ILE A 313 33.22 39.29 15.33
N TRP A 314 34.03 39.66 16.32
CA TRP A 314 34.65 40.97 16.41
C TRP A 314 35.94 41.06 15.59
N ASN A 315 36.19 42.22 14.98
CA ASN A 315 37.40 42.67 14.31
C ASN A 315 37.91 41.66 13.27
N ASN A 316 37.00 41.22 12.38
CA ASN A 316 37.31 40.21 11.37
C ASN A 316 36.46 40.31 10.09
N ASP A 317 37.09 40.68 8.98
CA ASP A 317 36.47 40.78 7.64
C ASP A 317 36.12 39.40 7.01
N ASN A 318 36.61 38.30 7.59
CA ASN A 318 36.39 36.92 7.12
C ASN A 318 35.86 36.03 8.27
N PRO A 319 34.69 36.35 8.84
CA PRO A 319 34.14 35.65 10.00
C PRO A 319 33.69 34.22 9.64
N VAL A 320 33.76 33.30 10.62
CA VAL A 320 33.25 31.92 10.49
C VAL A 320 32.34 31.62 11.66
N TRP A 321 31.02 31.60 11.43
CA TRP A 321 30.02 31.40 12.48
C TRP A 321 29.62 29.95 12.68
N ASN A 322 29.53 29.15 11.60
CA ASN A 322 29.01 27.77 11.62
C ASN A 322 27.76 27.54 12.49
N THR A 323 26.87 28.54 12.56
CA THR A 323 25.67 28.51 13.39
C THR A 323 24.51 27.94 12.59
N SER A 324 23.75 27.01 13.18
CA SER A 324 22.58 26.40 12.53
C SER A 324 21.29 26.71 13.28
N PHE A 325 20.25 27.06 12.54
CA PHE A 325 18.90 27.29 13.04
C PHE A 325 17.98 26.18 12.53
N ASP A 326 17.41 25.38 13.44
CA ASP A 326 16.54 24.23 13.13
C ASP A 326 15.07 24.61 13.41
N ILE A 327 14.24 24.54 12.37
CA ILE A 327 12.79 24.70 12.45
C ILE A 327 12.15 23.37 12.06
N ASN A 328 11.62 22.67 13.05
CA ASN A 328 10.97 21.38 12.88
C ASN A 328 9.65 21.29 13.67
N PRO A 329 8.49 21.20 13.00
CA PRO A 329 8.26 21.32 11.56
C PRO A 329 8.12 22.79 11.12
N ALA A 330 8.54 23.08 9.88
CA ALA A 330 8.30 24.28 9.12
C ALA A 330 7.16 24.05 8.11
N ASP A 331 6.36 25.09 7.88
CA ASP A 331 5.30 25.09 6.87
C ASP A 331 5.73 25.90 5.64
N LEU A 332 6.08 25.20 4.56
CA LEU A 332 6.54 25.78 3.31
C LEU A 332 5.42 26.36 2.44
N GLU A 333 4.14 26.15 2.77
CA GLU A 333 3.04 26.87 2.12
C GLU A 333 2.95 28.31 2.65
N LEU A 334 3.36 28.54 3.90
CA LEU A 334 3.41 29.87 4.51
C LEU A 334 4.78 30.53 4.35
N ILE A 335 5.86 29.74 4.45
CA ILE A 335 7.24 30.23 4.42
C ILE A 335 7.87 29.80 3.09
N THR A 336 7.71 30.64 2.06
CA THR A 336 8.23 30.35 0.72
C THR A 336 9.67 30.78 0.52
N SER A 337 10.16 31.71 1.35
CA SER A 337 11.53 32.23 1.30
C SER A 337 12.02 32.64 2.67
N ILE A 338 13.34 32.70 2.82
CA ILE A 338 14.03 33.26 3.97
C ILE A 338 14.78 34.52 3.53
N ASP A 339 14.93 35.45 4.45
CA ASP A 339 15.73 36.65 4.27
C ASP A 339 16.91 36.61 5.24
N ILE A 340 18.11 36.82 4.72
CA ILE A 340 19.37 36.70 5.47
C ILE A 340 20.07 38.04 5.35
N GLU A 341 20.29 38.69 6.49
CA GLU A 341 20.90 40.02 6.56
C GLU A 341 22.23 39.94 7.33
N VAL A 342 23.25 40.60 6.82
CA VAL A 342 24.55 40.75 7.49
C VAL A 342 24.62 42.15 8.08
N TRP A 343 25.03 42.23 9.34
CA TRP A 343 25.07 43.46 10.12
C TRP A 343 26.44 43.63 10.75
N ASP A 344 26.90 44.87 10.86
CA ASP A 344 28.07 45.31 11.63
C ASP A 344 27.61 45.88 12.98
N VAL A 345 28.39 45.67 14.03
CA VAL A 345 28.05 46.18 15.37
C VAL A 345 28.85 47.45 15.65
N ASP A 346 28.15 48.55 15.86
CA ASP A 346 28.77 49.82 16.21
C ASP A 346 28.72 50.08 17.72
N SER A 347 29.85 50.46 18.30
CA SER A 347 29.94 50.80 19.72
C SER A 347 29.29 52.16 20.01
N GLY A 348 28.02 52.15 20.43
CA GLY A 348 27.29 53.35 20.89
C GLY A 348 26.44 54.04 19.82
N TYR A 349 26.30 53.44 18.64
CA TYR A 349 25.42 53.85 17.54
C TYR A 349 24.51 52.69 17.12
N ASP A 350 23.59 52.93 16.17
CA ASP A 350 22.77 51.88 15.58
C ASP A 350 23.62 51.01 14.63
N ASP A 351 23.52 49.68 14.75
CA ASP A 351 24.20 48.70 13.90
C ASP A 351 23.96 48.96 12.39
N ASP A 352 25.04 48.96 11.59
CA ASP A 352 24.96 49.12 10.13
C ASP A 352 24.65 47.80 9.39
N ARG A 353 23.70 47.84 8.44
CA ARG A 353 23.38 46.68 7.59
C ARG A 353 24.31 46.62 6.38
N LEU A 354 25.19 45.61 6.36
CA LEU A 354 26.18 45.37 5.29
C LEU A 354 25.59 44.77 4.01
N GLY A 355 24.41 44.15 4.10
CA GLY A 355 23.67 43.66 2.95
C GLY A 355 22.66 42.56 3.32
N SER A 356 21.89 42.11 2.32
CA SER A 356 20.93 41.02 2.51
C SER A 356 20.73 40.17 1.27
N CYS A 357 20.26 38.93 1.47
CA CYS A 357 19.76 38.09 0.41
C CYS A 357 18.45 37.41 0.77
N LYS A 358 17.62 37.26 -0.26
CA LYS A 358 16.38 36.48 -0.18
C LYS A 358 16.58 35.14 -0.87
N LYS A 359 16.32 34.05 -0.14
CA LYS A 359 16.42 32.68 -0.67
C LYS A 359 15.07 31.98 -0.68
N THR A 360 14.60 31.59 -1.86
CA THR A 360 13.43 30.72 -2.00
C THR A 360 13.73 29.32 -1.48
N LEU A 361 12.84 28.79 -0.65
CA LEU A 361 12.96 27.46 -0.06
C LEU A 361 12.55 26.39 -1.07
N THR A 362 13.39 25.37 -1.20
CA THR A 362 13.14 24.22 -2.06
C THR A 362 13.68 22.97 -1.39
N SER A 363 12.99 21.84 -1.57
CA SER A 363 13.42 20.53 -1.03
C SER A 363 14.88 20.22 -1.41
N GLY A 364 15.60 19.61 -0.47
CA GLY A 364 16.98 19.18 -0.64
C GLY A 364 17.98 19.96 0.21
N ASP A 365 19.26 19.69 -0.05
CA ASP A 365 20.38 20.30 0.66
C ASP A 365 21.17 21.19 -0.31
N LYS A 366 21.07 22.51 -0.13
CA LYS A 366 21.66 23.51 -1.04
C LYS A 366 22.60 24.43 -0.28
N SER A 367 23.84 24.52 -0.75
CA SER A 367 24.77 25.58 -0.35
C SER A 367 24.70 26.71 -1.38
N ASP A 368 24.81 27.95 -0.92
CA ASP A 368 24.73 29.12 -1.79
C ASP A 368 25.60 30.25 -1.24
N VAL A 369 25.86 31.24 -2.09
CA VAL A 369 26.68 32.42 -1.79
C VAL A 369 25.87 33.67 -2.04
N CYS A 370 25.73 34.49 -1.00
CA CYS A 370 25.15 35.82 -1.07
C CYS A 370 26.27 36.82 -1.39
N HIS A 371 26.14 37.53 -2.51
CA HIS A 371 27.00 38.66 -2.83
C HIS A 371 26.44 39.91 -2.16
N LEU A 372 27.26 40.54 -1.32
CA LEU A 372 26.93 41.76 -0.59
C LEU A 372 27.56 42.95 -1.31
N ASP A 373 27.30 44.17 -0.86
CA ASP A 373 27.95 45.36 -1.40
C ASP A 373 29.48 45.28 -1.24
N HIS A 374 29.92 44.72 -0.10
CA HIS A 374 31.30 44.37 0.17
C HIS A 374 31.40 42.91 0.65
N GLY A 375 32.05 42.07 -0.15
CA GLY A 375 32.31 40.69 0.19
C GLY A 375 31.17 39.73 -0.11
N THR A 376 31.21 38.57 0.55
CA THR A 376 30.24 37.48 0.33
C THR A 376 29.89 36.78 1.63
N LEU A 377 28.69 36.22 1.69
CA LEU A 377 28.22 35.34 2.76
C LEU A 377 27.95 33.94 2.21
N ASN A 378 28.62 32.94 2.76
CA ASN A 378 28.39 31.52 2.46
C ASN A 378 27.40 30.93 3.48
N TYR A 379 26.34 30.34 2.98
CA TYR A 379 25.31 29.71 3.80
C TYR A 379 24.80 28.42 3.15
N LYS A 380 24.08 27.64 3.95
CA LYS A 380 23.52 26.35 3.55
C LYS A 380 22.10 26.25 4.05
N VAL A 381 21.20 25.83 3.18
CA VAL A 381 19.78 25.61 3.48
C VAL A 381 19.46 24.15 3.19
N ARG A 382 18.97 23.44 4.20
CA ARG A 382 18.50 22.07 4.10
C ARG A 382 17.01 22.03 4.39
N VAL A 383 16.24 21.51 3.44
CA VAL A 383 14.80 21.30 3.54
C VAL A 383 14.52 19.81 3.36
N GLU A 384 14.11 19.15 4.43
CA GLU A 384 13.74 17.73 4.43
C GLU A 384 12.22 17.62 4.57
N CYS A 385 11.52 17.18 3.52
CA CYS A 385 10.07 16.99 3.59
C CYS A 385 9.68 15.98 4.66
N MET A 386 8.57 16.22 5.35
CA MET A 386 8.01 15.25 6.30
C MET A 386 7.68 13.94 5.58
N GLN A 387 7.75 12.82 6.29
CA GLN A 387 7.45 11.49 5.73
C GLN A 387 6.12 11.47 4.96
N HIS A 388 6.10 10.77 3.82
CA HIS A 388 5.00 10.75 2.84
C HIS A 388 4.85 12.01 1.97
N LEU A 389 5.65 13.05 2.21
CA LEU A 389 5.79 14.19 1.32
C LEU A 389 7.16 14.16 0.61
N VAL A 390 7.18 14.62 -0.63
CA VAL A 390 8.39 14.81 -1.44
C VAL A 390 8.25 16.12 -2.20
N GLY A 391 9.32 16.89 -2.29
CA GLY A 391 9.41 18.03 -3.19
C GLY A 391 10.26 17.65 -4.40
N GLU A 392 9.68 17.69 -5.60
CA GLU A 392 10.44 17.65 -6.84
C GLU A 392 10.83 19.07 -7.25
N HIS A 393 12.01 19.23 -7.85
CA HIS A 393 12.67 20.49 -8.24
C HIS A 393 11.73 21.70 -8.35
N SER A 394 11.82 22.60 -7.35
CA SER A 394 11.13 23.90 -7.25
C SER A 394 9.72 23.93 -6.65
N TRP A 395 9.17 22.81 -6.17
CA TRP A 395 7.87 22.78 -5.47
C TRP A 395 8.00 22.60 -3.94
N SER A 396 7.01 23.11 -3.20
CA SER A 396 6.80 22.81 -1.77
C SER A 396 6.54 21.31 -1.56
N CYS A 397 6.78 20.79 -0.36
CA CYS A 397 6.63 19.38 -0.04
C CYS A 397 5.19 18.87 -0.30
N VAL A 398 5.00 18.06 -1.34
CA VAL A 398 3.68 17.53 -1.74
C VAL A 398 3.63 16.02 -1.54
N PHE A 399 2.42 15.43 -1.50
CA PHE A 399 2.30 13.97 -1.44
C PHE A 399 2.97 13.36 -2.66
N ALA A 400 3.89 12.43 -2.44
CA ALA A 400 4.41 11.60 -3.51
C ALA A 400 4.22 10.14 -3.15
N VAL A 401 3.78 9.37 -4.15
CA VAL A 401 3.88 7.92 -4.10
C VAL A 401 5.36 7.60 -4.26
N VAL A 402 6.07 7.47 -3.14
CA VAL A 402 7.37 6.80 -3.15
C VAL A 402 7.06 5.36 -3.53
N LEU A 403 7.23 5.01 -4.80
CA LEU A 403 7.36 3.63 -5.22
C LEU A 403 8.63 3.09 -4.56
N GLN A 404 8.51 2.66 -3.31
CA GLN A 404 9.50 1.75 -2.75
C GLN A 404 9.40 0.50 -3.60
N ARG A 405 10.24 0.41 -4.63
CA ARG A 405 10.66 -0.86 -5.20
C ARG A 405 11.41 -1.61 -4.10
N LYS A 406 10.69 -2.14 -3.12
CA LYS A 406 11.15 -3.30 -2.37
C LYS A 406 11.13 -4.43 -3.38
N PHE A 407 12.23 -4.57 -4.13
CA PHE A 407 12.60 -5.89 -4.64
C PHE A 407 12.81 -6.76 -3.41
N SER A 408 11.74 -7.40 -2.96
CA SER A 408 11.89 -8.58 -2.13
C SER A 408 12.62 -9.59 -3.01
N SER A 409 13.90 -9.83 -2.71
CA SER A 409 14.63 -10.91 -3.36
C SER A 409 13.98 -12.21 -2.88
N TYR A 410 12.94 -12.65 -3.58
CA TYR A 410 12.59 -14.05 -3.55
C TYR A 410 13.79 -14.76 -4.15
N LYS A 411 14.58 -15.43 -3.30
CA LYS A 411 15.53 -16.45 -3.75
C LYS A 411 14.72 -17.46 -4.56
N LEU A 412 14.74 -17.33 -5.89
CA LEU A 412 14.38 -18.43 -6.76
C LEU A 412 15.31 -19.58 -6.40
N ASN A 413 14.72 -20.73 -6.06
CA ASN A 413 15.45 -21.97 -5.89
C ASN A 413 16.33 -22.25 -7.12
N ASP A 414 17.56 -22.67 -6.86
CA ASP A 414 18.64 -23.05 -7.79
C ASP A 414 18.30 -24.28 -8.66
N SER A 415 17.18 -24.28 -9.39
CA SER A 415 16.82 -25.40 -10.30
C SER A 415 16.50 -24.99 -11.74
N ILE A 416 16.78 -23.75 -12.13
CA ILE A 416 16.72 -23.33 -13.55
C ILE A 416 18.04 -22.65 -13.95
N LYS A 417 19.14 -23.39 -13.77
CA LYS A 417 20.39 -23.15 -14.52
C LYS A 417 20.55 -24.28 -15.52
N LYS A 418 19.84 -24.17 -16.65
CA LYS A 418 20.16 -24.77 -17.95
C LYS A 418 19.04 -24.45 -18.93
N ASN A 419 19.16 -23.29 -19.58
CA ASN A 419 19.11 -23.17 -21.04
C ASN A 419 19.31 -21.70 -21.41
N HIS A 420 20.35 -21.47 -22.21
CA HIS A 420 20.78 -20.17 -22.72
C HIS A 420 19.78 -19.59 -23.74
N GLY A 421 19.74 -18.25 -23.80
CA GLY A 421 19.55 -17.52 -25.05
C GLY A 421 18.18 -16.90 -25.28
N CYS A 422 17.77 -15.91 -24.45
CA CYS A 422 16.74 -14.93 -24.85
C CYS A 422 16.65 -13.74 -23.86
N LEU A 423 17.76 -13.07 -23.56
CA LEU A 423 17.74 -11.95 -22.60
C LEU A 423 18.63 -10.74 -22.98
N GLU A 424 18.87 -10.51 -24.27
CA GLU A 424 19.54 -9.28 -24.74
C GLU A 424 18.67 -8.33 -25.59
N PHE A 425 17.39 -8.62 -25.83
CA PHE A 425 16.56 -7.76 -26.70
C PHE A 425 15.58 -6.81 -25.98
N LEU A 426 15.55 -6.77 -24.64
CA LEU A 426 14.58 -5.96 -23.88
C LEU A 426 15.15 -4.67 -23.25
N LEU A 427 16.45 -4.37 -23.43
CA LEU A 427 17.09 -3.20 -22.82
C LEU A 427 17.22 -1.98 -23.75
N LEU A 428 16.71 -2.03 -24.99
CA LEU A 428 16.81 -0.90 -25.93
C LEU A 428 15.47 -0.25 -26.33
N TRP A 429 14.34 -0.63 -25.72
CA TRP A 429 13.02 -0.09 -26.10
C TRP A 429 12.44 1.01 -25.20
N PHE A 430 13.09 1.37 -24.09
CA PHE A 430 12.57 2.40 -23.16
C PHE A 430 13.24 3.77 -23.23
N SER A 431 14.10 4.04 -24.22
CA SER A 431 14.74 5.36 -24.37
C SER A 431 14.15 6.25 -25.48
N TYR A 432 12.99 5.91 -26.05
CA TYR A 432 12.42 6.70 -27.15
C TYR A 432 10.90 6.87 -27.04
N SER A 433 10.44 7.68 -26.08
CA SER A 433 9.11 8.30 -26.14
C SER A 433 9.03 9.54 -25.23
N LYS A 434 9.68 10.61 -25.68
CA LYS A 434 9.45 11.99 -25.21
C LYS A 434 9.75 12.95 -26.36
N HIS A 435 8.88 13.00 -27.36
CA HIS A 435 8.67 14.14 -28.25
C HIS A 435 7.58 13.78 -29.28
N HIS A 436 6.34 14.17 -29.03
CA HIS A 436 5.59 15.04 -29.93
C HIS A 436 4.14 15.25 -29.44
N GLN A 437 3.83 16.50 -29.16
CA GLN A 437 2.50 17.08 -29.07
C GLN A 437 2.21 17.76 -30.43
N LYS A 438 0.93 17.90 -30.79
CA LYS A 438 0.33 18.43 -32.04
C LYS A 438 0.23 17.48 -33.22
N CYS A 439 -1.00 17.01 -33.48
CA CYS A 439 -1.74 17.39 -34.68
C CYS A 439 -3.25 17.14 -34.46
N GLU A 440 -4.03 18.12 -34.90
CA GLU A 440 -5.50 18.16 -34.88
C GLU A 440 -6.10 17.04 -35.76
N SER A 441 -7.26 16.53 -35.33
CA SER A 441 -8.07 15.58 -36.09
C SER A 441 -9.06 16.33 -36.99
N GLU A 442 -8.79 16.37 -38.29
CA GLU A 442 -9.82 16.46 -39.33
C GLU A 442 -10.17 15.03 -39.79
N HIS A 443 -11.46 14.72 -39.81
CA HIS A 443 -12.04 13.53 -40.44
C HIS A 443 -11.85 13.58 -41.97
N PRO A 444 -11.69 12.44 -42.65
CA PRO A 444 -12.85 11.87 -43.34
C PRO A 444 -12.97 10.33 -43.27
N GLN A 445 -14.15 9.88 -43.71
CA GLN A 445 -14.70 8.52 -43.81
C GLN A 445 -13.90 7.59 -44.77
N TRP A 446 -14.55 6.56 -45.33
CA TRP A 446 -14.04 5.37 -46.05
C TRP A 446 -13.70 4.22 -45.09
N GLY A 447 -14.22 3.00 -45.18
CA GLY A 447 -15.16 2.31 -46.07
C GLY A 447 -15.13 0.82 -45.65
N SER A 448 -16.24 0.11 -45.86
CA SER A 448 -16.53 -1.27 -45.44
C SER A 448 -15.49 -2.36 -45.81
N PRO A 449 -15.56 -3.55 -45.17
CA PRO A 449 -14.50 -4.56 -45.14
C PRO A 449 -14.67 -5.62 -46.23
N ASP A 450 -13.55 -6.20 -46.68
CA ASP A 450 -13.55 -7.50 -47.35
C ASP A 450 -12.14 -8.13 -47.38
N VAL A 451 -12.06 -9.41 -46.98
CA VAL A 451 -11.29 -10.48 -47.64
C VAL A 451 -9.79 -10.68 -47.24
N TRP A 452 -9.54 -11.45 -46.16
CA TRP A 452 -8.90 -12.81 -46.07
C TRP A 452 -8.50 -13.17 -44.62
#